data_AF-A0AAE3H6Z8-F1
#
_entry.id   AF-A0AAE3H6Z8-F1
#
_cell.length_a   1.000
_cell.length_b   1.000
_cell.length_c   1.000
_cell.angle_alpha   90.00
_cell.angle_beta   90.00
_cell.angle_gamma   90.00
#
_symmetry.space_group_name_H-M   'P 1'
#
loop_
_entity.id
_entity.type
_entity.pdbx_description
1 polymer ?
#
loop_
_entity_poly.entity_id
_entity_poly.type
_entity_poly.pdbx_seq_one_letter_code
_entity_poly.pdbx_strand_id
1 'polypeptide(L)'
;MMYVNVGELGDWQGMTNGRMVKELWLVKQADVLSVNGFVVKLNAEVTKMVFAQNTCFYTENEELTDNGHAYSCAIDCEMPILRADVNAWLKANRNAKVVCFFRDGNENAWLIGDDVTGLDVIHRKQVGDKTGYVMNVAGVCREGAVALRSSDVAVVFESTDFGFDFSEDFNS
;
A
#
# COMPACT_ATOMS: atom_id res chain seq x y z
N MET A 1 -22.21 9.31 8.75
CA MET A 1 -21.13 9.37 7.75
C MET A 1 -21.48 8.36 6.65
N MET A 2 -21.15 8.62 5.38
CA MET A 2 -21.43 7.70 4.28
C MET A 2 -20.17 6.92 3.91
N TYR A 3 -20.36 5.66 3.58
CA TYR A 3 -19.34 4.62 3.56
C TYR A 3 -19.56 3.70 2.35
N VAL A 4 -18.49 3.30 1.69
CA VAL A 4 -18.51 2.35 0.57
C VAL A 4 -17.81 1.07 0.99
N ASN A 5 -18.45 -0.09 0.76
CA ASN A 5 -17.80 -1.39 0.93
C ASN A 5 -16.92 -1.67 -0.30
N VAL A 6 -15.64 -1.91 -0.06
CA VAL A 6 -14.59 -2.04 -1.09
C VAL A 6 -14.27 -3.51 -1.39
N GLY A 7 -14.71 -4.45 -0.55
CA GLY A 7 -14.52 -5.88 -0.75
C GLY A 7 -14.76 -6.69 0.52
N GLU A 8 -15.16 -7.94 0.33
CA GLU A 8 -15.23 -8.93 1.41
C GLU A 8 -13.83 -9.42 1.79
N LEU A 9 -13.53 -9.38 3.08
CA LEU A 9 -12.30 -9.97 3.63
C LEU A 9 -12.34 -11.49 3.41
N GLY A 10 -11.26 -12.03 2.87
CA GLY A 10 -11.01 -13.46 2.81
C GLY A 10 -10.56 -14.03 4.16
N ASP A 11 -10.37 -15.33 4.20
CA ASP A 11 -9.69 -15.96 5.33
C ASP A 11 -8.24 -15.45 5.36
N TRP A 12 -7.67 -15.25 6.56
CA TRP A 12 -6.28 -14.82 6.69
C TRP A 12 -5.35 -15.82 6.00
N GLN A 13 -4.53 -15.32 5.09
CA GLN A 13 -3.47 -16.06 4.43
C GLN A 13 -2.19 -15.22 4.52
N GLY A 14 -1.48 -15.37 5.64
CA GLY A 14 -0.22 -14.67 5.90
C GLY A 14 0.68 -14.68 4.68
N MET A 15 1.04 -13.49 4.22
CA MET A 15 1.70 -13.34 2.92
C MET A 15 3.18 -13.68 3.03
N THR A 16 3.65 -14.54 2.15
CA THR A 16 5.08 -14.82 2.03
C THR A 16 5.85 -13.55 1.66
N ASN A 17 6.88 -13.21 2.45
CA ASN A 17 7.80 -12.10 2.20
C ASN A 17 8.31 -12.01 0.75
N GLY A 18 8.46 -10.79 0.24
CA GLY A 18 9.02 -10.53 -1.10
C GLY A 18 8.00 -10.62 -2.23
N ARG A 19 6.70 -10.53 -1.93
CA ARG A 19 5.65 -10.47 -2.96
C ARG A 19 5.75 -9.16 -3.75
N MET A 20 5.86 -9.25 -5.07
CA MET A 20 5.86 -8.08 -5.96
C MET A 20 4.50 -7.38 -5.92
N VAL A 21 4.51 -6.07 -5.73
CA VAL A 21 3.33 -5.19 -5.77
C VAL A 21 3.26 -4.52 -7.14
N LYS A 22 2.14 -4.72 -7.85
CA LYS A 22 1.89 -4.16 -9.18
C LYS A 22 1.17 -2.82 -9.12
N GLU A 23 0.18 -2.70 -8.26
CA GLU A 23 -0.61 -1.48 -8.06
C GLU A 23 -0.85 -1.28 -6.56
N LEU A 24 -0.77 -0.04 -6.08
CA LEU A 24 -0.91 0.35 -4.68
C LEU A 24 -1.83 1.56 -4.56
N TRP A 25 -2.77 1.51 -3.62
CA TRP A 25 -3.68 2.59 -3.29
C TRP A 25 -3.48 2.94 -1.82
N LEU A 26 -3.07 4.18 -1.57
CA LEU A 26 -2.84 4.72 -0.24
C LEU A 26 -4.06 5.56 0.16
N VAL A 27 -4.86 5.04 1.10
CA VAL A 27 -6.08 5.69 1.58
C VAL A 27 -5.80 6.41 2.89
N LYS A 28 -5.88 7.75 2.88
CA LYS A 28 -5.87 8.54 4.11
C LYS A 28 -7.28 8.60 4.70
N GLN A 29 -7.39 8.49 6.03
CA GLN A 29 -8.68 8.52 6.75
C GLN A 29 -9.67 7.43 6.30
N ALA A 30 -9.20 6.19 6.20
CA ALA A 30 -10.08 5.02 6.13
C ALA A 30 -10.56 4.62 7.54
N ASP A 31 -11.79 4.10 7.63
CA ASP A 31 -12.36 3.53 8.86
C ASP A 31 -12.54 2.01 8.62
N VAL A 32 -11.66 1.16 9.15
CA VAL A 32 -11.65 -0.28 8.85
C VAL A 32 -12.63 -1.05 9.73
N LEU A 33 -13.72 -1.55 9.15
CA LEU A 33 -14.70 -2.33 9.90
C LEU A 33 -14.28 -3.81 10.01
N SER A 34 -13.71 -4.17 11.16
CA SER A 34 -12.99 -5.42 11.45
C SER A 34 -13.75 -6.76 11.35
N VAL A 35 -14.95 -6.81 10.73
CA VAL A 35 -15.78 -8.04 10.72
C VAL A 35 -16.44 -8.35 9.37
N ASN A 36 -16.76 -7.37 8.51
CA ASN A 36 -17.59 -7.63 7.31
C ASN A 36 -17.17 -6.86 6.03
N GLY A 37 -15.96 -6.29 5.98
CA GLY A 37 -15.42 -5.69 4.77
C GLY A 37 -14.61 -4.42 5.03
N PHE A 38 -13.73 -4.09 4.09
CA PHE A 38 -13.03 -2.81 4.10
C PHE A 38 -14.00 -1.69 3.73
N VAL A 39 -14.00 -0.62 4.53
CA VAL A 39 -14.88 0.51 4.34
C VAL A 39 -14.05 1.78 4.18
N VAL A 40 -14.37 2.55 3.15
CA VAL A 40 -13.77 3.86 2.93
C VAL A 40 -14.82 4.95 3.11
N LYS A 41 -14.42 5.98 3.85
CA LYS A 41 -15.16 7.21 4.07
C LYS A 41 -15.34 7.94 2.74
N LEU A 42 -16.56 8.39 2.45
CA LEU A 42 -16.82 9.17 1.24
C LEU A 42 -15.94 10.44 1.20
N ASN A 43 -15.20 10.63 0.11
CA ASN A 43 -14.15 11.65 -0.08
C ASN A 43 -12.87 11.46 0.76
N ALA A 44 -12.50 10.22 1.11
CA ALA A 44 -11.13 9.92 1.52
C ALA A 44 -10.14 10.33 0.42
N GLU A 45 -8.96 10.83 0.80
CA GLU A 45 -7.89 11.12 -0.15
C GLU A 45 -7.18 9.80 -0.49
N VAL A 46 -7.24 9.41 -1.77
CA VAL A 46 -6.74 8.11 -2.25
C VAL A 46 -5.69 8.33 -3.34
N THR A 47 -4.44 8.02 -3.03
CA THR A 47 -3.35 8.07 -4.00
C THR A 47 -3.08 6.68 -4.55
N LYS A 48 -3.44 6.47 -5.82
CA LYS A 48 -3.01 5.29 -6.59
C LYS A 48 -1.59 5.49 -7.13
N MET A 49 -0.80 4.42 -7.09
CA MET A 49 0.49 4.23 -7.73
C MET A 49 0.47 2.91 -8.51
N VAL A 50 1.13 2.88 -9.67
CA VAL A 50 1.31 1.68 -10.52
C VAL A 50 2.80 1.47 -10.69
N PHE A 51 3.30 0.24 -10.58
CA PHE A 51 4.74 -0.05 -10.56
C PHE A 51 5.17 -0.93 -11.73
N ALA A 52 6.44 -0.78 -12.13
CA ALA A 52 7.08 -1.74 -13.01
C ALA A 52 7.36 -3.06 -12.27
N GLN A 53 7.63 -4.12 -13.03
CA GLN A 53 8.01 -5.39 -12.44
C GLN A 53 9.28 -5.24 -11.60
N ASN A 54 9.30 -5.85 -10.42
CA ASN A 54 10.43 -5.87 -9.49
C ASN A 54 10.88 -4.51 -8.94
N THR A 55 10.07 -3.44 -9.03
CA THR A 55 10.39 -2.14 -8.40
C THR A 55 9.67 -1.88 -7.08
N CYS A 56 8.67 -2.70 -6.74
CA CYS A 56 7.92 -2.59 -5.49
C CYS A 56 7.60 -3.97 -4.88
N PHE A 57 7.82 -4.11 -3.58
CA PHE A 57 7.69 -5.37 -2.84
C PHE A 57 6.98 -5.18 -1.51
N TYR A 58 6.18 -6.18 -1.14
CA TYR A 58 5.58 -6.31 0.18
C TYR A 58 6.38 -7.27 1.06
N THR A 59 6.51 -6.91 2.34
CA THR A 59 7.08 -7.73 3.41
C THR A 59 6.21 -7.68 4.66
N GLU A 60 6.19 -8.82 5.37
CA GLU A 60 5.46 -9.08 6.61
C GLU A 60 6.36 -9.88 7.53
N ASN A 61 6.50 -9.45 8.78
CA ASN A 61 7.15 -10.24 9.81
C ASN A 61 6.21 -10.36 11.01
N GLU A 62 5.82 -11.60 11.30
CA GLU A 62 5.01 -11.96 12.45
C GLU A 62 5.89 -12.14 13.70
N GLU A 63 5.57 -11.42 14.77
CA GLU A 63 6.21 -11.53 16.07
C GLU A 63 5.17 -11.89 17.14
N LEU A 64 5.46 -12.92 17.95
CA LEU A 64 4.65 -13.24 19.12
C LEU A 64 5.10 -12.37 20.31
N THR A 65 4.19 -11.54 20.80
CA THR A 65 4.39 -10.66 21.95
C THR A 65 3.58 -11.13 23.16
N ASP A 66 3.83 -10.56 24.34
CA ASP A 66 3.03 -10.81 25.55
C ASP A 66 1.53 -10.47 25.38
N ASN A 67 1.18 -9.64 24.38
CA ASN A 67 -0.19 -9.23 24.06
C ASN A 67 -0.78 -10.01 22.86
N GLY A 68 -0.11 -11.06 22.38
CA GLY A 68 -0.48 -11.82 21.19
C GLY A 68 0.38 -11.46 19.96
N HIS A 69 -0.15 -11.75 18.77
CA HIS A 69 0.58 -11.59 17.51
C HIS A 69 0.64 -10.10 17.10
N ALA A 70 1.80 -9.70 16.59
CA ALA A 70 2.03 -8.39 15.99
C ALA A 70 2.68 -8.57 14.62
N TYR A 71 2.24 -7.81 13.62
CA TYR A 71 2.70 -7.94 12.23
C TYR A 71 3.41 -6.66 11.80
N SER A 72 4.73 -6.74 11.62
CA SER A 72 5.52 -5.67 11.04
C SER A 72 5.38 -5.73 9.51
N CYS A 73 4.50 -4.88 8.97
CA CYS A 73 4.18 -4.79 7.55
C CYS A 73 4.98 -3.65 6.89
N ALA A 74 5.50 -3.88 5.69
CA ALA A 74 6.13 -2.83 4.89
C ALA A 74 5.91 -3.06 3.38
N ILE A 75 5.62 -1.98 2.65
CA ILE A 75 5.74 -1.89 1.20
C ILE A 75 6.94 -1.01 0.87
N ASP A 76 7.95 -1.57 0.23
CA ASP A 76 9.14 -0.86 -0.24
C ASP A 76 9.05 -0.67 -1.75
N CYS A 77 9.24 0.57 -2.21
CA CYS A 77 9.27 0.94 -3.62
C CYS A 77 10.49 1.79 -3.94
N GLU A 78 11.24 1.38 -4.96
CA GLU A 78 12.26 2.22 -5.59
C GLU A 78 11.59 3.25 -6.50
N MET A 79 11.94 4.52 -6.30
CA MET A 79 11.34 5.67 -6.97
C MET A 79 12.40 6.43 -7.77
N PRO A 80 12.18 6.74 -9.06
CA PRO A 80 13.14 7.47 -9.87
C PRO A 80 13.29 8.92 -9.39
N ILE A 81 14.55 9.35 -9.15
CA ILE A 81 14.88 10.67 -8.60
C ILE A 81 14.29 11.87 -9.37
N LEU A 82 14.04 11.70 -10.67
CA LEU A 82 13.63 12.77 -11.59
C LEU A 82 12.16 13.20 -11.46
N ARG A 83 11.31 12.43 -10.76
CA ARG A 83 9.89 12.79 -10.57
C ARG A 83 9.69 13.79 -9.44
N ALA A 84 9.72 15.07 -9.79
CA ALA A 84 9.56 16.19 -8.86
C ALA A 84 8.18 16.20 -8.17
N ASP A 85 7.14 15.71 -8.85
CA ASP A 85 5.76 15.57 -8.39
C ASP A 85 5.61 14.51 -7.29
N VAL A 86 6.11 13.29 -7.54
CA VAL A 86 6.16 12.19 -6.56
C VAL A 86 6.99 12.61 -5.33
N ASN A 87 8.12 13.28 -5.56
CA ASN A 87 8.95 13.83 -4.49
C ASN A 87 8.25 14.93 -3.67
N ALA A 88 7.38 15.74 -4.28
CA ALA A 88 6.58 16.75 -3.58
C ALA A 88 5.49 16.08 -2.74
N TRP A 89 4.77 15.11 -3.31
CA TRP A 89 3.76 14.30 -2.61
C TRP A 89 4.35 13.56 -1.40
N LEU A 90 5.50 12.87 -1.58
CA LEU A 90 6.20 12.16 -0.50
C LEU A 90 6.65 13.09 0.64
N LYS A 91 7.00 14.34 0.33
CA LYS A 91 7.36 15.34 1.35
C LYS A 91 6.13 15.88 2.07
N ALA A 92 5.05 16.14 1.34
CA ALA A 92 3.79 16.62 1.91
C ALA A 92 3.13 15.58 2.83
N ASN A 93 3.27 14.30 2.50
CA ASN A 93 2.58 13.20 3.16
C ASN A 93 3.50 12.34 4.04
N ARG A 94 4.68 12.86 4.39
CA ARG A 94 5.63 12.17 5.27
C ARG A 94 5.02 11.96 6.67
N ASN A 95 5.10 10.73 7.17
CA ASN A 95 4.46 10.27 8.42
C ASN A 95 2.93 10.42 8.40
N ALA A 96 2.29 10.51 7.23
CA ALA A 96 0.85 10.35 7.13
C ALA A 96 0.48 8.89 7.42
N LYS A 97 -0.57 8.70 8.24
CA LYS A 97 -1.18 7.40 8.47
C LYS A 97 -2.11 7.05 7.32
N VAL A 98 -1.86 5.89 6.71
CA VAL A 98 -2.64 5.37 5.58
C VAL A 98 -3.01 3.90 5.81
N VAL A 99 -4.16 3.50 5.29
CA VAL A 99 -4.47 2.10 5.02
C VAL A 99 -4.12 1.84 3.56
N CYS A 100 -3.44 0.72 3.27
CA CYS A 100 -3.04 0.40 1.91
C CYS A 100 -3.87 -0.76 1.37
N PHE A 101 -4.44 -0.53 0.20
CA PHE A 101 -4.89 -1.62 -0.68
C PHE A 101 -3.81 -1.84 -1.74
N PHE A 102 -3.53 -3.08 -2.13
CA PHE A 102 -2.64 -3.35 -3.26
C PHE A 102 -3.03 -4.59 -4.06
N ARG A 103 -2.56 -4.65 -5.32
CA ARG A 103 -2.56 -5.87 -6.14
C ARG A 103 -1.15 -6.43 -6.28
N ASP A 104 -1.02 -7.74 -6.10
CA ASP A 104 0.23 -8.45 -6.37
C ASP A 104 0.41 -8.80 -7.86
N GLY A 105 1.60 -9.30 -8.21
CA GLY A 105 1.90 -9.74 -9.58
C GLY A 105 1.06 -10.90 -10.13
N ASN A 106 0.19 -11.51 -9.31
CA ASN A 106 -0.77 -12.54 -9.71
C ASN A 106 -2.22 -11.99 -9.75
N GLU A 107 -2.38 -10.65 -9.77
CA GLU A 107 -3.65 -9.92 -9.68
C GLU A 107 -4.47 -10.12 -8.40
N ASN A 108 -3.91 -10.74 -7.35
CA ASN A 108 -4.62 -10.88 -6.08
C ASN A 108 -4.65 -9.54 -5.35
N ALA A 109 -5.82 -9.22 -4.79
CA ALA A 109 -6.08 -8.01 -4.04
C ALA A 109 -5.85 -8.21 -2.53
N TRP A 110 -5.19 -7.25 -1.90
CA TRP A 110 -4.77 -7.33 -0.50
C TRP A 110 -5.02 -6.00 0.23
N LEU A 111 -5.29 -6.09 1.54
CA LEU A 111 -5.44 -4.97 2.46
C LEU A 111 -4.41 -5.08 3.58
N ILE A 112 -3.76 -3.96 3.92
CA ILE A 112 -2.87 -3.83 5.10
C ILE A 112 -3.08 -2.51 5.85
N GLY A 113 -2.96 -2.58 7.17
CA GLY A 113 -3.20 -1.47 8.08
C GLY A 113 -4.67 -1.34 8.51
N ASP A 114 -4.88 -0.80 9.70
CA ASP A 114 -6.19 -0.47 10.26
C ASP A 114 -6.34 1.04 10.53
N ASP A 115 -7.51 1.45 11.00
CA ASP A 115 -7.86 2.84 11.33
C ASP A 115 -7.24 3.36 12.64
N VAL A 116 -6.68 2.46 13.46
CA VAL A 116 -6.11 2.77 14.79
C VAL A 116 -4.60 2.97 14.72
N THR A 117 -3.87 2.05 14.09
CA THR A 117 -2.40 2.10 13.98
C THR A 117 -1.94 2.70 12.66
N GLY A 118 -2.60 2.32 11.56
CA GLY A 118 -2.23 2.64 10.18
C GLY A 118 -0.78 2.30 9.81
N LEU A 119 -0.41 2.58 8.56
CA LEU A 119 0.97 2.53 8.08
C LEU A 119 1.50 3.95 7.89
N ASP A 120 2.77 4.18 8.24
CA ASP A 120 3.44 5.47 8.06
C ASP A 120 4.08 5.55 6.67
N VAL A 121 3.79 6.61 5.93
CA VAL A 121 4.50 6.93 4.68
C VAL A 121 5.88 7.51 5.00
N ILE A 122 6.92 6.71 4.77
CA ILE A 122 8.32 7.00 5.07
C ILE A 122 9.09 7.24 3.76
N HIS A 123 9.73 8.40 3.67
CA HIS A 123 10.63 8.73 2.57
C HIS A 123 12.08 8.64 3.04
N ARG A 124 12.88 7.73 2.45
CA ARG A 124 14.31 7.56 2.74
C ARG A 124 15.14 7.73 1.47
N LYS A 125 16.33 8.33 1.63
CA LYS A 125 17.39 8.27 0.62
C LYS A 125 18.39 7.21 1.04
N GLN A 126 18.67 6.24 0.17
CA GLN A 126 19.68 5.23 0.43
C GLN A 126 21.08 5.85 0.35
N VAL A 127 21.91 5.63 1.38
CA VAL A 127 23.25 6.20 1.46
C VAL A 127 24.20 5.39 0.58
N GLY A 128 24.29 5.77 -0.69
CA GLY A 128 25.15 5.12 -1.70
C GLY A 128 24.56 5.25 -3.09
N ASP A 129 23.24 5.22 -3.21
CA ASP A 129 22.53 5.46 -4.45
C ASP A 129 22.46 6.97 -4.76
N LYS A 130 22.76 7.33 -6.01
CA LYS A 130 22.69 8.69 -6.56
C LYS A 130 21.45 8.92 -7.42
N THR A 131 20.71 7.85 -7.73
CA THR A 131 19.71 7.78 -8.82
C THR A 131 18.31 7.39 -8.34
N GLY A 132 18.16 6.76 -7.18
CA GLY A 132 16.87 6.42 -6.57
C GLY A 132 16.58 7.11 -5.24
N TYR A 133 15.28 7.16 -4.91
CA TYR A 133 14.75 7.28 -3.56
C TYR A 133 13.99 6.01 -3.21
N VAL A 134 13.86 5.70 -1.92
CA VAL A 134 12.97 4.63 -1.45
C VAL A 134 11.76 5.25 -0.76
N MET A 135 10.57 4.97 -1.29
CA MET A 135 9.33 5.07 -0.54
C MET A 135 9.15 3.77 0.23
N ASN A 136 8.98 3.87 1.54
CA ASN A 136 8.64 2.78 2.42
C ASN A 136 7.29 3.14 3.07
N VAL A 137 6.28 2.27 2.99
CA VAL A 137 5.01 2.44 3.69
C VAL A 137 4.89 1.31 4.69
N ALA A 138 5.12 1.61 5.97
CA ALA A 138 5.38 0.58 6.97
C ALA A 138 4.81 0.92 8.35
N GLY A 139 4.56 -0.12 9.15
CA GLY A 139 4.01 0.00 10.49
C GLY A 139 3.77 -1.36 11.14
N VAL A 140 3.47 -1.34 12.45
CA VAL A 140 3.07 -2.52 13.20
C VAL A 140 1.54 -2.58 13.24
N CYS A 141 1.00 -3.67 12.72
CA CYS A 141 -0.43 -3.94 12.65
C CYS A 141 -0.80 -5.08 13.60
N ARG A 142 -2.06 -5.12 14.04
CA ARG A 142 -2.60 -6.23 14.81
C ARG A 142 -2.78 -7.50 13.97
N GLU A 143 -3.02 -7.32 12.68
CA GLU A 143 -3.26 -8.36 11.69
C GLU A 143 -2.33 -8.13 10.49
N GLY A 144 -1.97 -9.23 9.81
CA GLY A 144 -1.17 -9.19 8.59
C GLY A 144 -1.98 -8.75 7.35
N ALA A 145 -1.43 -8.99 6.16
CA ALA A 145 -2.16 -8.79 4.90
C ALA A 145 -3.39 -9.70 4.81
N VAL A 146 -4.55 -9.07 4.55
CA VAL A 146 -5.81 -9.79 4.36
C VAL A 146 -6.15 -9.81 2.87
N ALA A 147 -6.36 -11.01 2.32
CA ALA A 147 -6.81 -11.19 0.94
C ALA A 147 -8.25 -10.65 0.77
N LEU A 148 -8.56 -10.08 -0.38
CA LEU A 148 -9.91 -9.60 -0.70
C LEU A 148 -10.56 -10.52 -1.73
N ARG A 149 -11.70 -11.13 -1.37
CA ARG A 149 -12.39 -12.16 -2.18
C ARG A 149 -13.03 -11.62 -3.45
N SER A 150 -13.45 -10.36 -3.41
CA SER A 150 -13.99 -9.61 -4.56
C SER A 150 -13.46 -8.19 -4.49
N SER A 151 -12.92 -7.69 -5.60
CA SER A 151 -12.20 -6.41 -5.59
C SER A 151 -12.45 -5.61 -6.87
N ASP A 152 -13.64 -5.01 -7.01
CA ASP A 152 -13.91 -4.04 -8.08
C ASP A 152 -13.36 -2.65 -7.71
N VAL A 153 -12.08 -2.65 -7.33
CA VAL A 153 -11.38 -1.51 -6.71
C VAL A 153 -11.19 -0.38 -7.71
N ALA A 154 -11.23 -0.69 -9.01
CA ALA A 154 -11.28 0.29 -10.08
C ALA A 154 -12.57 1.14 -10.05
N VAL A 155 -13.71 0.55 -9.64
CA VAL A 155 -14.99 1.26 -9.48
C VAL A 155 -15.00 2.12 -8.19
N VAL A 156 -14.26 1.72 -7.16
CA VAL A 156 -14.21 2.48 -5.89
C VAL A 156 -13.21 3.64 -5.95
N PHE A 157 -12.09 3.49 -6.65
CA PHE A 157 -11.01 4.48 -6.74
C PHE A 157 -10.70 4.86 -8.19
N GLU A 158 -11.70 5.43 -8.86
CA GLU A 158 -11.67 5.77 -10.29
C GLU A 158 -10.59 6.81 -10.65
N SER A 159 -10.18 7.66 -9.69
CA SER A 159 -9.10 8.64 -9.87
C SER A 159 -7.71 8.06 -9.56
N THR A 160 -6.83 8.05 -10.56
CA THR A 160 -5.41 7.73 -10.40
C THR A 160 -4.59 9.00 -10.23
N ASP A 161 -4.00 9.23 -9.05
CA ASP A 161 -3.11 10.36 -8.80
C ASP A 161 -1.79 10.26 -9.60
N PHE A 162 -1.14 9.08 -9.61
CA PHE A 162 0.11 8.87 -10.33
C PHE A 162 0.19 7.46 -10.97
N GLY A 163 0.26 7.41 -12.30
CA GLY A 163 0.79 6.23 -13.00
C GLY A 163 2.31 6.30 -13.10
N PHE A 164 3.01 5.16 -12.99
CA PHE A 164 4.36 5.00 -13.53
C PHE A 164 4.27 4.09 -14.75
N ASP A 165 3.70 4.63 -15.83
CA ASP A 165 3.77 4.02 -17.15
C ASP A 165 5.23 4.16 -17.64
N PHE A 166 6.07 3.21 -17.26
CA PHE A 166 7.37 3.03 -17.89
C PHE A 166 7.12 2.51 -19.30
N SER A 167 7.47 3.27 -20.34
CA SER A 167 7.47 2.72 -21.68
C SER A 167 8.58 1.68 -21.80
N GLU A 168 8.24 0.48 -22.28
CA GLU A 168 9.23 -0.57 -22.56
C GLU A 168 10.16 -0.15 -23.73
N ASP A 169 9.76 0.88 -24.49
CA ASP A 169 10.48 1.53 -25.59
C ASP A 169 11.92 1.99 -25.26
N PHE A 170 12.34 2.02 -24.00
CA PHE A 170 13.73 2.35 -23.66
C PHE A 170 14.74 1.25 -24.06
N ASN A 171 14.27 0.09 -24.52
CA ASN A 171 15.08 -1.05 -24.99
C ASN A 171 14.70 -1.57 -26.40
N SER A 172 13.95 -0.81 -27.21
CA SER A 172 13.57 -1.16 -28.59
C SER A 172 14.33 -0.36 -29.66
#